data_AF-A0A6L4Z431-F1
#
_entry.id   AF-A0A6L4Z431-F1
#
_cell.length_a   1.000
_cell.length_b   1.000
_cell.length_c   1.000
_cell.angle_alpha   90.00
_cell.angle_beta   90.00
_cell.angle_gamma   90.00
#
_symmetry.space_group_name_H-M   'P 1'
#
loop_
_entity.id
_entity.type
_entity.pdbx_description
1 polymer ?
#
loop_
_entity_poly.entity_id
_entity_poly.type
_entity_poly.pdbx_seq_one_letter_code
_entity_poly.pdbx_strand_id
1 'polypeptide(L)' 'IQVSGLYNSLGRFFQQIATYRRIVSISEVEIRKANPQTLNHDIDASFTVTAYVASEQDVSNVSTASEDKGGQK' A
#
# COMPACT_ATOMS: atom_id res chain seq x y z
N ILE A 1 10.59 2.54 0.18
CA ILE A 1 10.70 3.16 1.52
C ILE A 1 11.58 2.25 2.38
N GLN A 2 12.47 2.82 3.18
CA GLN A 2 13.29 2.10 4.15
C GLN A 2 13.03 2.66 5.54
N VAL A 3 12.78 1.78 6.51
CA VAL A 3 12.55 2.15 7.90
C VAL A 3 13.37 1.25 8.81
N SER A 4 13.95 1.84 9.86
CA SER A 4 14.67 1.14 10.91
C SER A 4 14.04 1.50 12.25
N GLY A 5 13.98 0.53 13.16
CA GLY A 5 13.42 0.76 14.49
C GLY A 5 12.86 -0.52 15.10
N LEU A 6 11.75 -0.38 15.82
CA LEU A 6 11.09 -1.48 16.50
C LEU A 6 10.03 -2.13 15.62
N TYR A 7 9.90 -3.46 15.70
CA TYR A 7 8.90 -4.22 14.94
C TYR A 7 7.47 -3.74 15.18
N ASN A 8 7.13 -3.39 16.43
CA ASN A 8 5.82 -2.83 16.78
C ASN A 8 5.54 -1.47 16.09
N SER A 9 6.58 -0.69 15.81
CA SER A 9 6.47 0.62 15.16
C SER A 9 6.17 0.45 13.67
N LEU A 10 6.72 -0.59 13.03
CA LEU A 10 6.36 -0.95 11.66
C LEU A 10 4.87 -1.33 11.54
N GLY A 11 4.35 -2.10 12.50
CA GLY A 11 2.92 -2.42 12.56
C GLY A 11 2.03 -1.18 12.66
N ARG A 12 2.38 -0.24 13.54
CA ARG A 12 1.66 1.05 13.68
C ARG A 12 1.72 1.88 12.39
N PHE A 13 2.86 1.89 11.71
CA PHE A 13 3.01 2.58 10.43
C PHE A 13 2.05 2.02 9.37
N PHE A 14 1.96 0.70 9.21
CA PHE A 14 1.02 0.10 8.27
C PHE A 14 -0.44 0.34 8.67
N GLN A 15 -0.76 0.33 9.97
CA GLN A 15 -2.08 0.73 10.45
C GLN A 15 -2.43 2.16 10.04
N GLN A 16 -1.49 3.11 10.18
CA GLN A 16 -1.70 4.49 9.74
C GLN A 16 -1.94 4.58 8.24
N ILE A 17 -1.15 3.85 7.42
CA ILE A 17 -1.36 3.80 5.97
C ILE A 17 -2.76 3.28 5.63
N ALA A 18 -3.21 2.22 6.29
CA ALA A 18 -4.53 1.63 6.05
C ALA A 18 -5.70 2.57 6.38
N THR A 19 -5.49 3.64 7.16
CA THR A 19 -6.53 4.63 7.45
C THR A 19 -6.75 5.66 6.32
N TYR A 20 -5.84 5.75 5.35
CA TYR A 20 -5.99 6.73 4.27
C TYR A 20 -7.17 6.38 3.37
N ARG A 21 -7.98 7.40 3.02
CA ARG A 21 -9.08 7.29 2.05
C ARG A 21 -8.57 7.26 0.60
N ARG A 22 -7.59 6.40 0.32
CA ARG A 22 -7.01 6.21 -1.01
C ARG A 22 -6.71 4.72 -1.20
N ILE A 23 -6.76 4.27 -2.45
CA ILE A 23 -6.30 2.93 -2.79
C ILE A 23 -4.78 2.95 -2.73
N VAL A 24 -4.22 2.13 -1.85
CA VAL A 24 -2.78 1.97 -1.67
C VAL A 24 -2.42 0.49 -1.81
N SER A 25 -1.33 0.21 -2.51
CA SER A 25 -0.71 -1.11 -2.59
C SER A 25 0.64 -1.07 -1.90
N ILE A 26 0.93 -2.10 -1.12
CA ILE A 26 2.22 -2.30 -0.47
C ILE A 26 2.82 -3.59 -1.03
N SER A 27 4.00 -3.49 -1.61
CA SER A 27 4.69 -4.60 -2.29
C SER A 27 6.16 -4.67 -1.91
N GLU A 28 6.82 -5.76 -2.31
CA GLU A 28 8.28 -5.94 -2.12
C GLU A 28 8.71 -5.78 -0.66
N VAL A 29 7.92 -6.33 0.26
CA VAL A 29 8.18 -6.20 1.69
C VAL A 29 9.32 -7.13 2.09
N GLU A 30 10.41 -6.54 2.59
CA GLU A 30 11.52 -7.25 3.21
C GLU A 30 11.67 -6.75 4.65
N ILE A 31 11.80 -7.68 5.60
CA ILE A 31 12.04 -7.38 7.00
C ILE A 31 13.22 -8.23 7.45
N ARG A 32 14.24 -7.57 7.99
CA ARG A 32 15.47 -8.19 8.49
C ARG A 32 15.68 -7.80 9.94
N LYS A 33 16.35 -8.67 10.70
CA LYS A 33 16.86 -8.27 12.01
C LYS A 33 17.93 -7.19 11.83
N ALA A 34 17.94 -6.20 12.72
CA ALA A 34 19.06 -5.28 12.84
C ALA A 34 20.32 -6.03 13.31
N ASN A 35 21.50 -5.56 12.94
CA ASN A 35 22.76 -6.12 13.45
C ASN A 35 23.76 -5.01 13.81
N PRO A 36 24.01 -4.74 15.11
CA PRO A 36 23.42 -5.40 16.29
C PRO A 36 21.97 -4.96 16.55
N GLN A 37 21.17 -5.83 17.18
CA GLN A 37 19.87 -5.42 17.72
C GLN A 37 20.06 -4.68 19.05
N THR A 38 19.31 -3.60 19.26
CA THR A 38 19.31 -2.80 20.49
C THR A 38 17.88 -2.64 21.03
N LEU A 39 17.74 -2.10 22.24
CA LEU A 39 16.42 -1.84 22.85
C LEU A 39 15.53 -0.91 22.01
N ASN A 40 16.10 -0.08 21.14
CA ASN A 40 15.37 0.90 20.33
C ASN A 40 15.40 0.58 18.82
N HIS A 41 16.03 -0.53 18.42
CA HIS A 41 16.19 -0.93 17.02
C HIS A 41 16.38 -2.44 16.93
N ASP A 42 15.34 -3.15 16.52
CA ASP A 42 15.34 -4.61 16.38
C ASP A 42 15.23 -5.07 14.93
N ILE A 43 14.71 -4.23 14.02
CA ILE A 43 14.54 -4.55 12.61
C ILE A 43 14.96 -3.42 11.66
N ASP A 44 15.32 -3.84 10.45
CA ASP A 44 15.37 -3.01 9.25
C ASP A 44 14.32 -3.55 8.27
N ALA A 45 13.48 -2.67 7.74
CA ALA A 45 12.45 -3.04 6.78
C ALA A 45 12.51 -2.16 5.53
N SER A 46 12.24 -2.79 4.39
CA SER A 46 12.06 -2.12 3.11
C SER A 46 10.75 -2.57 2.49
N PHE A 47 10.08 -1.65 1.79
CA PHE A 47 8.84 -1.93 1.07
C PHE A 47 8.55 -0.81 0.07
N THR A 48 7.79 -1.14 -0.95
CA THR A 48 7.31 -0.21 -1.97
C THR A 48 5.85 0.14 -1.68
N VAL A 49 5.52 1.44 -1.70
CA VAL A 49 4.14 1.93 -1.52
C VAL A 49 3.70 2.62 -2.79
N THR A 50 2.64 2.11 -3.40
CA THR A 50 2.03 2.68 -4.60
C THR A 50 0.66 3.23 -4.23
N ALA A 51 0.44 4.52 -4.44
CA ALA A 51 -0.86 5.16 -4.27
C ALA A 51 -1.53 5.34 -5.63
N TYR A 52 -2.77 4.89 -5.76
CA TYR A 52 -3.56 5.08 -6.97
C TYR A 52 -4.48 6.28 -6.82
N VAL A 53 -4.50 7.12 -7.84
CA VAL A 53 -5.40 8.27 -7.96
C VAL A 53 -6.14 8.10 -9.28
N ALA A 54 -7.47 8.13 -9.25
CA ALA A 54 -8.26 8.18 -10.47
C ALA A 54 -8.25 9.62 -11.02
N SER A 55 -7.92 9.77 -12.29
CA SER A 55 -8.15 11.02 -13.01
C SER A 55 -9.62 11.12 -13.43
N GLU A 56 -10.12 12.31 -13.73
CA GLU A 56 -11.52 12.51 -14.19
C GLU A 56 -11.85 11.66 -15.44
N GLN A 57 -10.85 11.40 -16.31
CA GLN A 57 -10.98 10.53 -17.47
C GLN A 57 -11.20 9.06 -17.07
N ASP A 58 -10.54 8.57 -16.02
CA ASP A 58 -10.70 7.18 -15.56
C ASP A 58 -12.14 6.91 -15.07
N VAL A 59 -12.75 7.90 -14.41
CA VAL A 59 -14.13 7.79 -13.90
C VAL A 59 -15.15 7.81 -15.06
N SER A 60 -14.90 8.62 -16.09
CA SER A 60 -15.78 8.70 -17.26
C SER A 60 -15.83 7.40 -18.07
N ASN A 61 -14.71 6.67 -18.17
CA ASN A 61 -14.64 5.39 -18.90
C ASN A 61 -15.25 4.21 -18.13
N VAL A 62 -15.32 4.26 -16.80
CA VAL A 62 -16.03 3.24 -16.01
C VAL A 62 -17.55 3.33 -16.18
N SER A 63 -18.06 4.54 -16.42
CA SER A 63 -19.50 4.80 -16.56
C SER A 63 -20.07 4.30 -17.89
N THR A 64 -19.24 4.25 -18.95
CA THR A 64 -19.66 3.82 -20.30
C THR A 64 -19.44 2.33 -20.58
N ALA A 65 -18.58 1.66 -19.81
CA ALA A 65 -18.29 0.23 -19.99
C ALA A 65 -19.38 -0.71 -19.42
N SER A 66 -20.39 -0.19 -18.73
CA SER A 66 -21.46 -0.99 -18.10
C SER A 66 -22.72 -1.15 -18.96
N GLU A 67 -22.77 -0.60 -20.18
CA GLU A 67 -23.98 -0.62 -21.02
C GLU A 67 -23.97 -1.57 -22.24
N ASP A 68 -22.89 -2.28 -22.55
CA ASP A 68 -22.85 -3.13 -23.76
C ASP A 68 -22.51 -4.59 -23.48
N LYS A 69 -23.47 -5.40 -23.01
CA LYS A 69 -23.72 -6.82 -23.44
C LYS A 69 -25.03 -7.35 -22.83
N GLY A 70 -26.15 -6.91 -23.38
CA GLY A 70 -27.47 -7.39 -22.96
C GLY A 70 -28.52 -7.33 -24.05
N GLY A 71 -28.34 -8.08 -25.15
CA GLY A 71 -29.46 -8.38 -26.03
C GLY A 71 -29.12 -8.63 -27.50
N GLN A 72 -28.91 -9.89 -27.85
CA GLN A 72 -29.37 -10.39 -29.14
C GLN A 72 -29.77 -11.86 -28.97
N LYS A 73 -31.09 -12.07 -28.91
CA LYS A 73 -31.76 -13.34 -29.23
C LYS A 73 -32.63 -13.07 -30.45
#